data_AF-A0A7J9XAF9-F1
#
_entry.id   AF-A0A7J9XAF9-F1
#
_cell.length_a   1.000
_cell.length_b   1.000
_cell.length_c   1.000
_cell.angle_alpha   90.00
_cell.angle_beta   90.00
_cell.angle_gamma   90.00
#
_symmetry.space_group_name_H-M   'P 1'
#
loop_
_entity.id
_entity.type
_entity.pdbx_description
1 polymer ?
#
loop_
_entity_poly.entity_id
_entity_poly.type
_entity_poly.pdbx_seq_one_letter_code
_entity_poly.pdbx_strand_id
1 'polypeptide(L)' 'MAAMRQRQPTGELISAAAVARAVTYLADPAVDLTGVDLAVDGGLTNLHIPS' A
#
# COMPACT_ATOMS: atom_id res chain seq x y z
N MET A 1 -3.08 12.70 13.60
CA MET A 1 -3.46 12.26 12.24
C MET A 1 -2.83 13.10 11.14
N ALA A 2 -2.92 14.45 11.16
CA ALA A 2 -2.36 15.31 10.11
C ALA A 2 -0.85 15.09 9.84
N ALA A 3 -0.02 15.10 10.89
CA ALA A 3 1.41 14.82 10.76
C ALA A 3 1.74 13.41 10.25
N MET A 4 0.86 12.43 10.45
CA MET A 4 1.05 11.06 9.94
C MET A 4 0.69 10.98 8.46
N ARG A 5 -0.39 11.65 8.03
CA ARG A 5 -0.77 11.79 6.61
C ARG A 5 0.31 12.51 5.81
N GLN A 6 0.90 13.55 6.37
CA GLN A 6 1.99 14.30 5.73
C GLN A 6 3.27 13.48 5.52
N ARG A 7 3.45 12.38 6.27
CA ARG A 7 4.59 11.47 6.11
C ARG A 7 4.35 10.40 5.06
N GLN A 8 3.11 10.24 4.59
CA GLN A 8 2.76 9.31 3.51
C GLN A 8 3.06 10.01 2.18
N PRO A 9 3.83 9.39 1.25
CA PRO A 9 4.10 9.99 -0.06
C PRO A 9 2.84 10.31 -0.87
N THR A 10 1.79 9.52 -0.72
CA THR A 10 0.46 9.75 -1.34
C THR A 10 -0.38 10.79 -0.60
N GLY A 11 0.05 11.29 0.56
CA GLY A 11 -0.65 12.30 1.36
C GLY A 11 -1.84 11.78 2.18
N GLU A 12 -2.17 10.49 2.09
CA GLU A 12 -3.27 9.87 2.82
C GLU A 12 -2.82 8.67 3.64
N LEU A 13 -3.49 8.44 4.77
CA LEU A 13 -3.30 7.21 5.53
C LEU A 13 -4.09 6.10 4.85
N ILE A 14 -3.43 4.96 4.64
CA ILE A 14 -4.11 3.77 4.14
C ILE A 14 -5.23 3.37 5.09
N SER A 15 -6.37 3.02 4.49
CA SER A 15 -7.54 2.54 5.22
C SER A 15 -7.51 1.01 5.33
N ALA A 16 -8.18 0.48 6.36
CA ALA A 16 -8.39 -0.96 6.47
C ALA A 16 -9.12 -1.54 5.25
N ALA A 17 -10.01 -0.77 4.62
CA ALA A 17 -10.69 -1.16 3.39
C ALA A 17 -9.73 -1.31 2.20
N ALA A 18 -8.68 -0.48 2.12
CA ALA A 18 -7.66 -0.64 1.09
C ALA A 18 -6.89 -1.96 1.26
N VAL A 19 -6.51 -2.30 2.49
CA VAL A 19 -5.87 -3.58 2.82
C VAL A 19 -6.79 -4.76 2.48
N ALA A 20 -8.07 -4.70 2.88
CA ALA A 20 -9.03 -5.75 2.58
C ALA A 20 -9.21 -6.01 1.07
N ARG A 21 -9.24 -4.94 0.26
CA ARG A 21 -9.29 -5.07 -1.20
C ARG A 21 -8.03 -5.72 -1.78
N ALA A 22 -6.85 -5.37 -1.28
CA ALA A 22 -5.60 -5.99 -1.73
C ALA A 22 -5.56 -7.48 -1.38
N VAL A 23 -5.98 -7.86 -0.18
CA VAL A 23 -6.12 -9.26 0.23
C VAL A 23 -7.13 -9.99 -0.66
N THR A 24 -8.28 -9.36 -0.93
CA THR A 24 -9.31 -9.94 -1.81
C THR A 24 -8.80 -10.14 -3.22
N TYR A 25 -8.04 -9.17 -3.76
CA TYR A 25 -7.40 -9.27 -5.07
C TYR A 25 -6.40 -10.43 -5.12
N LEU A 26 -5.54 -10.58 -4.11
CA LEU A 26 -4.56 -11.68 -4.06
C LEU A 26 -5.21 -13.05 -3.85
N ALA A 27 -6.42 -13.09 -3.27
CA ALA A 27 -7.18 -14.31 -3.06
C ALA A 27 -8.08 -14.68 -4.26
N ASP A 28 -8.20 -13.80 -5.27
CA ASP A 28 -9.05 -14.04 -6.43
C ASP A 28 -8.44 -15.15 -7.30
N PRO A 29 -9.15 -16.26 -7.55
CA PRO A 29 -8.64 -17.37 -8.36
C PRO A 29 -8.37 -16.98 -9.83
N ALA A 30 -8.88 -15.85 -10.31
CA ALA A 30 -8.58 -15.32 -11.64
C ALA A 30 -7.22 -14.59 -11.71
N VAL A 31 -6.58 -14.33 -10.57
CA VAL A 31 -5.29 -13.63 -10.47
C VAL A 31 -4.15 -14.64 -10.42
N ASP A 32 -3.34 -14.67 -11.47
CA ASP A 32 -2.12 -15.50 -11.56
C ASP A 32 -0.89 -14.69 -11.10
N LEU A 33 -0.82 -14.43 -9.79
CA LEU A 33 0.32 -13.73 -9.17
C LEU A 33 0.87 -14.55 -8.00
N THR A 34 2.15 -14.89 -8.07
CA THR A 34 2.88 -15.56 -6.98
C THR A 34 4.28 -14.98 -6.83
N GLY A 35 4.88 -15.14 -5.65
CA GLY A 35 6.28 -14.75 -5.41
C GLY A 35 6.55 -13.24 -5.44
N VAL A 36 5.52 -12.41 -5.28
CA VAL A 36 5.61 -10.95 -5.30
C VAL A 36 5.08 -10.34 -4.02
N ASP A 37 5.72 -9.27 -3.55
CA ASP A 37 5.22 -8.44 -2.46
C ASP A 37 4.39 -7.29 -3.03
N LEU A 38 3.12 -7.19 -2.62
CA LEU A 38 2.23 -6.09 -2.97
C LEU A 38 2.22 -5.04 -1.84
N ALA A 39 2.88 -3.91 -2.06
CA ALA A 39 2.92 -2.82 -1.09
C ALA A 39 1.54 -2.12 -0.97
N VAL A 40 1.05 -1.97 0.26
CA VAL A 40 -0.20 -1.26 0.59
C VAL A 40 0.05 -0.29 1.75
N ASP A 41 0.87 0.72 1.51
CA ASP A 41 1.48 1.54 2.57
C ASP A 41 1.50 3.04 2.26
N GLY A 42 0.72 3.47 1.26
CA GLY A 42 0.65 4.84 0.78
C GLY A 42 1.96 5.37 0.16
N GLY A 43 2.81 4.47 -0.33
CA GLY A 43 4.01 4.76 -1.11
C GLY A 43 5.30 4.83 -0.30
N LEU A 44 5.24 4.55 1.01
CA LEU A 44 6.35 4.74 1.93
C LEU A 44 7.55 3.84 1.62
N THR A 45 7.32 2.58 1.24
CA THR A 45 8.37 1.60 0.91
C THR A 45 9.24 2.06 -0.25
N ASN A 46 8.69 2.82 -1.19
CA ASN A 46 9.40 3.32 -2.36
C ASN A 46 9.88 4.78 -2.21
N LEU A 47 9.75 5.37 -1.01
CA LEU A 47 10.19 6.74 -0.76
C LEU A 47 11.72 6.81 -0.78
N HIS A 48 12.26 7.51 -1.78
CA HIS A 48 13.68 7.85 -1.81
C HIS A 48 13.89 9.27 -1.31
N ILE A 49 14.68 9.43 -0.25
CA ILE A 49 15.12 10.73 0.25
C ILE A 49 16.55 10.94 -0.28
N PRO A 50 16.77 11.84 -1.25
CA PRO A 50 18.11 12.14 -1.74
C PRO A 50 18.95 12.79 -0.62
N SER A 51 20.26 12.51 -0.65
CA SER A 51 21.25 13.07 0.28
C SER A 51 21.45 14.58 0.11
#